data_AF-A0A660WTY6-F1
#
_entry.id   AF-A0A660WTY6-F1
#
_cell.length_a   1.000
_cell.length_b   1.000
_cell.length_c   1.000
_cell.angle_alpha   90.00
_cell.angle_beta   90.00
_cell.angle_gamma   90.00
#
_symmetry.space_group_name_H-M   'P 1'
#
loop_
_entity.id
_entity.type
_entity.pdbx_description
1 polymer ?
#
loop_
_entity_poly.entity_id
_entity_poly.type
_entity_poly.pdbx_seq_one_letter_code
_entity_poly.pdbx_strand_id
1 'polypeptide(L)'
;RDNKRAKVLVTSEQLSLAIGKRGQNVRLASKLVGWEIDVRTKEGIQQSLKELSKLKNVGKRMATLLVNAGYSDIKSLASASIEDLGKIKGIGKKKAEKIIEEARNCLKE
;
A
#
# COMPACT_ATOMS: atom_id res chain seq x y z
N ARG A 1 3.32 15.85 -15.20
CA ARG A 1 4.24 14.69 -15.25
C ARG A 1 3.42 13.48 -14.86
N ASP A 2 3.32 12.47 -15.72
CA ASP A 2 2.73 11.19 -15.32
C ASP A 2 3.60 10.62 -14.20
N ASN A 3 3.06 10.49 -12.99
CA ASN A 3 3.72 9.82 -11.87
C ASN A 3 3.72 8.31 -12.16
N LYS A 4 4.60 7.87 -13.06
CA LYS A 4 4.70 6.47 -13.46
C LYS A 4 5.35 5.69 -12.31
N ARG A 5 4.59 4.73 -11.77
CA ARG A 5 5.02 3.81 -10.72
C ARG A 5 5.24 2.42 -11.30
N ALA A 6 6.42 1.86 -11.05
CA ALA A 6 6.73 0.46 -11.32
C ALA A 6 6.59 -0.33 -10.01
N LYS A 7 5.73 -1.36 -10.02
CA LYS A 7 5.61 -2.31 -8.91
C LYS A 7 6.46 -3.53 -9.24
N VAL A 8 7.44 -3.82 -8.40
CA VAL A 8 8.36 -4.95 -8.59
C VAL A 8 8.10 -5.97 -7.49
N LEU A 9 7.69 -7.16 -7.88
CA LEU A 9 7.48 -8.28 -6.96
C LEU A 9 8.73 -9.16 -6.94
N VAL A 10 9.35 -9.29 -5.78
CA VAL A 10 10.55 -10.10 -5.58
C VAL A 10 10.31 -11.17 -4.51
N THR A 11 11.18 -12.17 -4.44
CA THR A 11 11.23 -13.10 -3.31
C THR A 11 11.85 -12.41 -2.10
N SER A 12 11.62 -12.95 -0.90
CA SER A 12 12.21 -12.44 0.35
C SER A 12 13.73 -12.44 0.32
N GLU A 13 14.34 -13.47 -0.26
CA GLU A 13 15.78 -13.59 -0.47
C GLU A 13 16.34 -12.46 -1.36
N GLN A 14 15.57 -12.06 -2.38
CA GLN A 14 15.97 -11.03 -3.34
C GLN A 14 15.60 -9.60 -2.89
N LEU A 15 14.79 -9.43 -1.85
CA LEU A 15 14.38 -8.11 -1.37
C LEU A 15 15.57 -7.24 -0.98
N SER A 16 16.52 -7.82 -0.23
CA SER A 16 17.73 -7.12 0.21
C SER A 16 18.59 -6.69 -0.98
N LEU A 17 18.77 -7.59 -1.97
CA LEU A 17 19.53 -7.31 -3.19
C LEU A 17 18.86 -6.23 -4.06
N ALA A 18 17.54 -6.33 -4.21
CA ALA A 18 16.74 -5.39 -4.99
C ALA A 18 16.77 -3.97 -4.38
N ILE A 19 16.65 -3.85 -3.06
CA ILE A 19 16.75 -2.57 -2.34
C ILE A 19 18.19 -2.04 -2.39
N GLY A 20 19.17 -2.92 -2.20
CA GLY A 20 20.58 -2.58 -2.06
C GLY A 20 20.89 -1.90 -0.72
N LYS A 21 22.18 -1.70 -0.43
CA LYS A 21 22.62 -1.08 0.83
C LYS A 21 22.01 0.32 0.97
N ARG A 22 21.22 0.56 2.02
CA ARG A 22 20.49 1.83 2.27
C ARG A 22 19.57 2.28 1.11
N GLY A 23 19.02 1.33 0.35
CA GLY A 23 18.10 1.64 -0.76
C GLY A 23 18.80 2.21 -2.01
N GLN A 24 20.11 2.04 -2.13
CA GLN A 24 20.89 2.63 -3.22
C GLN A 24 20.46 2.10 -4.59
N ASN A 25 20.17 0.80 -4.71
CA ASN A 25 19.82 0.19 -6.00
C ASN A 25 18.47 0.71 -6.50
N VAL A 26 17.44 0.72 -5.64
CA VAL A 26 16.12 1.27 -5.99
C VAL A 26 16.20 2.75 -6.32
N ARG A 27 17.00 3.53 -5.57
CA ARG A 27 17.15 4.97 -5.79
C ARG A 27 17.84 5.28 -7.13
N LEU A 28 18.89 4.54 -7.47
CA LEU A 28 19.59 4.71 -8.75
C LEU A 28 18.71 4.26 -9.93
N ALA A 29 18.04 3.11 -9.81
CA ALA A 29 17.11 2.62 -10.83
C ALA A 29 15.95 3.61 -11.06
N SER A 30 15.37 4.16 -9.98
CA SER A 30 14.32 5.16 -10.07
C SER A 30 14.78 6.43 -10.79
N LYS A 31 16.02 6.90 -10.52
CA LYS A 31 16.61 8.04 -11.25
C LYS A 31 16.89 7.73 -12.71
N LEU A 32 17.38 6.53 -13.02
CA LEU A 32 17.73 6.12 -14.38
C LEU A 32 16.49 5.98 -15.28
N VAL A 33 15.43 5.35 -14.76
CA VAL A 33 14.18 5.11 -15.49
C VAL A 33 13.25 6.33 -15.43
N GLY A 34 13.42 7.19 -14.43
CA GLY A 34 12.55 8.32 -14.16
C GLY A 34 11.18 7.91 -13.61
N TRP A 35 11.06 6.70 -13.06
CA TRP A 35 9.83 6.13 -12.49
C TRP A 35 10.02 5.88 -11.00
N GLU A 36 8.93 5.94 -10.24
CA GLU A 36 8.93 5.57 -8.83
C GLU A 36 8.84 4.04 -8.73
N ILE A 37 9.85 3.40 -8.11
CA ILE A 37 9.96 1.95 -8.02
C ILE A 37 9.54 1.50 -6.62
N ASP A 38 8.48 0.72 -6.54
CA ASP A 38 7.97 0.11 -5.31
C ASP A 38 8.29 -1.39 -5.33
N VAL A 39 9.24 -1.81 -4.49
CA VAL A 39 9.69 -3.21 -4.38
C VAL A 39 8.97 -3.88 -3.23
N ARG A 40 8.24 -4.96 -3.51
CA ARG A 40 7.46 -5.71 -2.51
C ARG A 40 7.72 -7.20 -2.61
N THR A 41 7.49 -7.93 -1.52
CA THR A 41 7.49 -9.39 -1.50
C THR A 41 6.08 -9.94 -1.46
N LYS A 42 5.90 -11.19 -1.92
CA LYS A 42 4.61 -11.90 -1.80
C LYS A 42 4.15 -12.01 -0.35
N GLU A 43 5.09 -12.31 0.55
CA GLU A 43 4.85 -12.41 1.99
C GLU A 43 4.43 -11.06 2.58
N GLY A 44 5.10 -9.96 2.21
CA GLY A 44 4.75 -8.61 2.65
C GLY A 44 3.36 -8.21 2.21
N ILE A 45 2.99 -8.50 0.96
CA ILE A 45 1.61 -8.29 0.47
C ILE A 45 0.60 -9.11 1.28
N GLN A 46 0.92 -10.37 1.56
CA GLN A 46 0.03 -11.25 2.33
C GLN A 46 -0.10 -10.80 3.79
N GLN A 47 0.95 -10.23 4.37
CA GLN A 47 0.94 -9.65 5.70
C GLN A 47 0.11 -8.37 5.75
N SER A 48 0.28 -7.44 4.81
CA SER A 48 -0.58 -6.27 4.67
C SER A 48 -2.04 -6.67 4.50
N LEU A 49 -2.34 -7.70 3.68
CA LEU A 49 -3.70 -8.22 3.53
C LEU A 49 -4.26 -8.77 4.86
N LYS A 50 -3.44 -9.50 5.63
CA LYS A 50 -3.84 -10.00 6.96
C LYS A 50 -4.14 -8.85 7.91
N GLU A 51 -3.26 -7.85 7.99
CA GLU A 51 -3.42 -6.68 8.85
C GLU A 51 -4.67 -5.89 8.50
N LEU A 52 -4.88 -5.62 7.20
CA LEU A 52 -6.08 -4.94 6.72
C LEU A 52 -7.34 -5.76 6.96
N SER A 53 -7.27 -7.09 6.84
CA SER A 53 -8.42 -7.96 7.10
C SER A 53 -8.82 -8.06 8.59
N LYS A 54 -7.93 -7.66 9.51
CA LYS A 54 -8.28 -7.55 10.94
C LYS A 54 -9.20 -6.36 11.22
N LEU A 55 -9.21 -5.34 10.35
CA LEU A 55 -10.12 -4.21 10.48
C LEU A 55 -11.55 -4.70 10.23
N LYS A 56 -12.43 -4.53 11.22
CA LYS A 56 -13.84 -5.00 11.16
C LYS A 56 -14.60 -4.50 9.93
N ASN A 57 -14.22 -3.36 9.38
CA ASN A 57 -14.87 -2.73 8.23
C ASN A 57 -14.22 -3.05 6.86
N VAL A 58 -13.14 -3.85 6.83
CA VAL A 58 -12.40 -4.19 5.60
C VAL A 58 -12.47 -5.70 5.34
N GLY A 59 -13.33 -6.10 4.41
CA GLY A 59 -13.38 -7.50 3.94
C GLY A 59 -12.19 -7.86 3.03
N LYS A 60 -11.97 -9.16 2.76
CA LYS A 60 -10.89 -9.66 1.88
C LYS A 60 -10.81 -8.94 0.53
N ARG A 61 -11.96 -8.70 -0.13
CA ARG A 61 -12.01 -8.00 -1.42
C ARG A 61 -11.57 -6.53 -1.30
N MET A 62 -11.92 -5.87 -0.21
CA MET A 62 -11.54 -4.47 0.03
C MET A 62 -10.06 -4.37 0.40
N ALA A 63 -9.53 -5.30 1.21
CA ALA A 63 -8.10 -5.36 1.50
C ALA A 63 -7.28 -5.48 0.19
N THR A 64 -7.70 -6.34 -0.74
CA THR A 64 -7.03 -6.46 -2.06
C THR A 64 -7.10 -5.16 -2.86
N LEU A 65 -8.24 -4.48 -2.87
CA LEU A 65 -8.39 -3.19 -3.57
C LEU A 65 -7.50 -2.10 -2.96
N LEU A 66 -7.45 -2.02 -1.63
CA LEU A 66 -6.61 -1.05 -0.92
C LEU A 66 -5.12 -1.28 -1.21
N VAL A 67 -4.66 -2.53 -1.12
CA VAL A 67 -3.27 -2.88 -1.46
C VAL A 67 -2.96 -2.56 -2.92
N ASN A 68 -3.89 -2.83 -3.85
CA ASN A 68 -3.72 -2.49 -5.26
C ASN A 68 -3.69 -0.99 -5.51
N ALA A 69 -4.48 -0.21 -4.77
CA ALA A 69 -4.45 1.24 -4.79
C ALA A 69 -3.18 1.85 -4.16
N GLY A 70 -2.35 1.02 -3.49
CA GLY A 70 -1.09 1.44 -2.87
C GLY A 70 -1.19 1.68 -1.37
N TYR A 71 -2.37 1.45 -0.77
CA TYR A 71 -2.57 1.48 0.67
C TYR A 71 -2.20 0.14 1.29
N SER A 72 -0.90 -0.10 1.47
CA SER A 72 -0.38 -1.29 2.17
C SER A 72 -0.41 -1.17 3.68
N ASP A 73 -0.50 0.05 4.20
CA ASP A 73 -0.19 0.35 5.61
C ASP A 73 -1.32 1.12 6.27
N ILE A 74 -1.57 0.85 7.55
CA ILE A 74 -2.59 1.55 8.35
C ILE A 74 -2.34 3.07 8.35
N LYS A 75 -1.06 3.48 8.38
CA LYS A 75 -0.65 4.90 8.28
C LYS A 75 -1.10 5.55 6.98
N SER A 76 -0.92 4.86 5.85
CA SER A 76 -1.33 5.37 4.53
C SER A 76 -2.85 5.45 4.40
N LEU A 77 -3.59 4.57 5.10
CA LEU A 77 -5.04 4.58 5.18
C LEU A 77 -5.58 5.70 6.05
N ALA A 78 -4.96 5.96 7.21
CA ALA A 78 -5.40 6.99 8.14
C ALA A 78 -5.21 8.41 7.59
N SER A 79 -4.22 8.61 6.71
CA SER A 79 -3.96 9.87 6.00
C SER A 79 -4.65 9.96 4.63
N ALA A 80 -5.29 8.87 4.16
CA ALA A 80 -6.01 8.89 2.90
C ALA A 80 -7.24 9.80 2.95
N SER A 81 -7.57 10.42 1.82
CA SER A 81 -8.79 11.22 1.69
C SER A 81 -10.00 10.35 1.36
N ILE A 82 -11.19 10.77 1.79
CA ILE A 82 -12.47 10.12 1.46
C ILE A 82 -12.68 10.10 -0.06
N GLU A 83 -12.17 11.11 -0.76
CA GLU A 83 -12.25 11.23 -2.21
C GLU A 83 -11.38 10.21 -2.94
N ASP A 84 -10.15 9.97 -2.48
CA ASP A 84 -9.25 8.99 -3.09
C ASP A 84 -9.71 7.55 -2.86
N LEU A 85 -10.23 7.26 -1.67
CA LEU A 85 -10.90 5.98 -1.41
C LEU A 85 -12.20 5.86 -2.20
N GLY A 86 -12.94 6.94 -2.39
CA GLY A 86 -14.18 6.97 -3.18
C GLY A 86 -13.98 6.75 -4.68
N LYS A 87 -12.80 7.07 -5.22
CA LYS A 87 -12.42 6.74 -6.61
C LYS A 87 -12.23 5.23 -6.82
N ILE A 88 -12.06 4.45 -5.74
CA ILE A 88 -11.92 3.00 -5.80
C ILE A 88 -13.31 2.37 -6.02
N LYS A 89 -13.50 1.76 -7.18
CA LYS A 89 -14.73 1.06 -7.58
C LYS A 89 -15.08 -0.04 -6.56
N GLY A 90 -16.04 0.23 -5.67
CA GLY A 90 -16.48 -0.68 -4.60
C GLY A 90 -16.42 -0.11 -3.18
N ILE A 91 -15.78 1.05 -2.97
CA ILE A 91 -15.77 1.75 -1.68
C ILE A 91 -16.70 2.97 -1.76
N GLY A 92 -17.85 2.91 -1.08
CA GLY A 92 -18.74 4.06 -0.94
C GLY A 92 -18.21 5.06 0.09
N LYS A 93 -18.57 6.35 -0.05
CA LYS A 93 -18.14 7.44 0.86
C LYS A 93 -18.33 7.09 2.36
N LYS A 94 -19.48 6.50 2.72
CA LYS A 94 -19.79 6.06 4.08
C LYS A 94 -18.87 4.94 4.61
N LYS A 95 -18.37 4.07 3.72
CA LYS A 95 -17.42 3.00 4.11
C LYS A 95 -16.00 3.54 4.20
N ALA A 96 -15.61 4.42 3.28
CA ALA A 96 -14.30 5.08 3.31
C ALA A 96 -14.08 5.82 4.64
N GLU A 97 -15.08 6.57 5.09
CA GLU A 97 -15.04 7.30 6.36
C GLU A 97 -14.82 6.37 7.57
N LYS A 98 -15.61 5.30 7.67
CA LYS A 98 -15.44 4.28 8.73
C LYS A 98 -14.07 3.62 8.72
N ILE A 99 -13.49 3.38 7.54
CA ILE A 99 -12.17 2.76 7.41
C ILE A 99 -11.08 3.73 7.88
N ILE A 100 -11.18 5.01 7.50
CA ILE A 100 -10.22 6.04 7.93
C ILE A 100 -10.30 6.23 9.45
N GLU A 101 -11.52 6.27 10.00
CA GLU A 101 -11.75 6.39 11.44
C GLU A 101 -11.16 5.20 12.21
N GLU A 102 -11.41 3.97 11.76
CA GLU A 102 -10.83 2.76 12.34
C GLU A 102 -9.31 2.75 12.24
N ALA A 103 -8.75 3.13 11.08
CA ALA A 103 -7.31 3.21 10.87
C ALA A 103 -6.65 4.27 11.78
N ARG A 104 -7.34 5.38 12.06
CA ARG A 104 -6.89 6.41 13.01
C ARG A 104 -6.95 5.94 14.44
N ASN A 105 -7.99 5.19 14.83
CA ASN A 105 -8.10 4.63 16.18
C ASN A 105 -6.99 3.60 16.44
N CYS A 106 -6.72 2.72 15.47
CA CYS A 106 -5.63 1.75 15.55
C CYS A 106 -4.22 2.36 15.56
N LEU A 107 -4.07 3.66 15.25
CA LEU A 107 -2.81 4.41 15.35
C LEU A 107 -2.70 5.25 16.63
N LYS A 108 -3.82 5.45 17.33
CA LYS A 108 -3.90 6.19 18.59
C LYS A 108 -3.77 5.28 19.81
N GLU A 109 -4.11 4.00 19.66
CA GLU A 109 -3.67 2.90 20.55
C GLU A 109 -2.23 2.49 20.25
#